data_AF-J5JJM9-F1
#
_entry.id   AF-J5JJM9-F1
#
_cell.length_a   1.000
_cell.length_b   1.000
_cell.length_c   1.000
_cell.angle_alpha   90.00
_cell.angle_beta   90.00
_cell.angle_gamma   90.00
#
_symmetry.space_group_name_H-M   'P 1'
#
loop_
_entity.id
_entity.type
_entity.pdbx_description
1 polymer ?
#
loop_
_entity_poly.entity_id
_entity_poly.type
_entity_poly.pdbx_seq_one_letter_code
_entity_poly.pdbx_strand_id
1 'polypeptide(L)'
;MPRTGTHTKHVTRDDRARIRTLYYDAGFTQSRIASITGLTINQVKRSVAAKDAEIRPRSGRPPVMLAEDVDLMIEYIKGSKKGRQATSAAISEDLFKGRYGKYAIRSTLRRLGYTSKSSLPQKASATATQSSNSTEPVSLQQKASAPATQSSNSLGSVSLQQKASAPTTQSSDPSESVQQRHE
;
A
#
# COMPACT_ATOMS: atom_id res chain seq x y z
N MET A 1 40.42 1.55 2.70
CA MET A 1 39.48 0.46 2.37
C MET A 1 38.17 1.05 1.88
N PRO A 2 37.75 0.83 0.63
CA PRO A 2 36.45 1.30 0.16
C PRO A 2 35.34 0.47 0.82
N ARG A 3 34.43 1.12 1.55
CA ARG A 3 33.17 0.52 1.96
C ARG A 3 32.28 0.48 0.72
N THR A 4 32.28 -0.63 -0.01
CA THR A 4 31.27 -0.88 -1.03
C THR A 4 29.92 -0.90 -0.31
N GLY A 5 29.13 0.15 -0.51
CA GLY A 5 27.78 0.21 0.03
C GLY A 5 26.99 -0.97 -0.52
N THR A 6 26.65 -1.94 0.32
CA THR A 6 25.80 -3.06 -0.03
C THR A 6 24.39 -2.53 -0.28
N HIS A 7 24.16 -2.04 -1.49
CA HIS A 7 22.84 -1.60 -1.94
C HIS A 7 21.94 -2.83 -2.06
N THR A 8 21.19 -3.10 -0.99
CA THR A 8 20.25 -4.22 -0.96
C THR A 8 18.99 -3.81 -1.72
N LYS A 9 18.67 -4.54 -2.80
CA LYS A 9 17.47 -4.30 -3.63
C LYS A 9 16.22 -4.22 -2.74
N HIS A 10 15.41 -3.19 -2.90
CA HIS A 10 14.12 -3.11 -2.24
C HIS A 10 13.14 -4.12 -2.86
N VAL A 11 12.45 -4.88 -2.00
CA VAL A 11 11.38 -5.79 -2.43
C VAL A 11 10.24 -4.96 -3.02
N THR A 12 9.82 -5.28 -4.23
CA THR A 12 8.65 -4.68 -4.89
C THR A 12 7.38 -5.50 -4.62
N ARG A 13 6.22 -4.94 -4.98
CA ARG A 13 4.94 -5.66 -4.89
C ARG A 13 4.98 -6.96 -5.69
N ASP A 14 5.54 -6.92 -6.90
CA ASP A 14 5.62 -8.07 -7.79
C ASP A 14 6.60 -9.13 -7.27
N ASP A 15 7.75 -8.69 -6.72
CA ASP A 15 8.69 -9.59 -6.06
C ASP A 15 8.01 -10.32 -4.88
N ARG A 16 7.20 -9.60 -4.10
CA ARG A 16 6.45 -10.17 -2.98
C ARG A 16 5.34 -11.14 -3.45
N ALA A 17 4.60 -10.79 -4.51
CA ALA A 17 3.61 -11.68 -5.12
C ALA A 17 4.27 -12.98 -5.60
N ARG A 18 5.40 -12.86 -6.32
CA ARG A 18 6.19 -14.01 -6.80
C ARG A 18 6.69 -14.88 -5.65
N ILE A 19 7.25 -14.30 -4.59
CA ILE A 19 7.68 -15.05 -3.39
C ILE A 19 6.51 -15.86 -2.81
N ARG A 20 5.33 -15.24 -2.70
CA ARG A 20 4.15 -15.90 -2.13
C ARG A 20 3.67 -17.05 -2.99
N THR A 21 3.60 -16.88 -4.30
CA THR A 21 3.25 -17.98 -5.23
C THR A 21 4.26 -19.12 -5.13
N LEU A 22 5.57 -18.83 -5.11
CA LEU A 22 6.59 -19.86 -4.96
C LEU A 22 6.51 -20.61 -3.62
N TYR A 23 6.05 -19.95 -2.56
CA TYR A 23 5.95 -20.56 -1.24
C TYR A 23 4.65 -21.35 -1.06
N TYR A 24 3.50 -20.72 -1.32
CA TYR A 24 2.18 -21.30 -1.04
C TYR A 24 1.69 -22.21 -2.16
N ASP A 25 1.88 -21.83 -3.43
CA ASP A 25 1.38 -22.61 -4.57
C ASP A 25 2.39 -23.69 -5.00
N ALA A 26 3.68 -23.35 -5.05
CA ALA A 26 4.74 -24.27 -5.48
C ALA A 26 5.44 -25.01 -4.34
N GLY A 27 5.16 -24.69 -3.07
CA GLY A 27 5.72 -25.40 -1.91
C GLY A 27 7.23 -25.28 -1.72
N PHE A 28 7.90 -24.30 -2.34
CA PHE A 28 9.35 -24.16 -2.25
C PHE A 28 9.81 -23.66 -0.89
N THR A 29 10.97 -24.15 -0.44
CA THR A 29 11.62 -23.67 0.78
C THR A 29 12.12 -22.23 0.60
N GLN A 30 12.14 -21.46 1.69
CA GLN A 30 12.53 -20.05 1.65
C GLN A 30 13.96 -19.84 1.12
N SER A 31 14.90 -20.76 1.41
CA SER A 31 16.26 -20.74 0.87
C SER A 31 16.27 -20.92 -0.65
N ARG A 32 15.44 -21.83 -1.18
CA ARG A 32 15.32 -22.04 -2.61
C ARG A 32 14.71 -20.83 -3.31
N ILE A 33 13.68 -20.23 -2.70
CA ILE A 33 13.07 -19.00 -3.20
C ILE A 33 14.10 -17.88 -3.27
N ALA A 34 14.93 -17.70 -2.23
CA ALA A 34 16.00 -16.70 -2.22
C ALA A 34 16.99 -16.87 -3.39
N SER A 35 17.39 -18.11 -3.70
CA SER A 35 18.24 -18.40 -4.86
C SER A 35 17.56 -18.10 -6.19
N ILE A 36 16.25 -18.37 -6.33
CA ILE A 36 15.50 -18.12 -7.56
C ILE A 36 15.26 -16.62 -7.78
N THR A 37 14.92 -15.88 -6.73
CA THR A 37 14.55 -14.45 -6.83
C THR A 37 15.76 -13.51 -6.69
N GLY A 38 16.91 -14.01 -6.27
CA GLY A 38 18.11 -13.20 -5.98
C GLY A 38 17.92 -12.23 -4.80
N LEU A 39 16.96 -12.52 -3.92
CA LEU A 39 16.65 -11.71 -2.73
C LEU A 39 17.28 -12.34 -1.49
N THR A 40 17.51 -11.54 -0.46
CA THR A 40 18.05 -12.06 0.79
C THR A 40 17.01 -12.95 1.50
N ILE A 41 17.48 -13.96 2.24
CA ILE A 41 16.60 -14.87 3.00
C ILE A 41 15.67 -14.09 3.95
N ASN A 42 16.15 -13.01 4.56
CA ASN A 42 15.35 -12.16 5.45
C ASN A 42 14.22 -11.43 4.71
N GLN A 43 14.45 -11.00 3.48
CA GLN A 43 13.41 -10.40 2.64
C GLN A 43 12.33 -11.41 2.26
N VAL A 44 12.74 -12.65 1.95
CA VAL A 44 11.81 -13.76 1.67
C VAL A 44 10.97 -14.06 2.92
N LYS A 45 11.61 -14.26 4.07
CA LYS A 45 10.93 -14.48 5.37
C LYS A 45 9.88 -13.42 5.66
N ARG A 46 10.26 -12.14 5.58
CA ARG A 46 9.33 -11.01 5.83
C ARG A 46 8.21 -10.93 4.79
N SER A 47 8.41 -11.45 3.59
CA SER A 47 7.41 -11.45 2.52
C SER A 47 6.40 -12.60 2.68
N VAL A 48 6.85 -13.76 3.14
CA VAL A 48 5.98 -14.90 3.48
C VAL A 48 5.13 -14.60 4.72
N ALA A 49 5.73 -13.98 5.75
CA ALA A 49 5.04 -13.61 6.99
C ALA A 49 4.05 -12.44 6.82
N ALA A 50 4.17 -11.65 5.77
CA ALA A 50 3.19 -10.61 5.47
C ALA A 50 1.85 -11.23 5.09
N LYS A 51 0.73 -10.61 5.48
CA LYS A 51 -0.61 -11.09 5.14
C LYS A 51 -0.86 -11.06 3.63
N ASP A 52 -0.51 -9.94 2.99
CA ASP A 52 -0.82 -9.65 1.59
C ASP A 52 0.44 -9.36 0.77
N ALA A 53 0.30 -9.40 -0.56
CA ALA A 53 1.37 -9.02 -1.51
C ALA A 53 1.64 -7.52 -1.53
N GLU A 54 0.76 -6.71 -0.92
CA GLU A 54 0.91 -5.26 -0.90
C GLU A 54 2.01 -4.81 0.07
N ILE A 55 2.71 -3.76 -0.33
CA ILE A 55 3.75 -3.14 0.49
C ILE A 55 3.13 -1.91 1.12
N ARG A 56 2.99 -1.95 2.45
CA ARG A 56 2.50 -0.82 3.22
C ARG A 56 3.41 0.40 2.98
N PRO A 57 2.84 1.59 2.71
CA PRO A 57 3.63 2.81 2.61
C PRO A 57 4.35 3.04 3.94
N ARG A 58 5.59 3.54 3.86
CA ARG A 58 6.36 3.91 5.05
C ARG A 58 5.61 5.02 5.77
N SER A 59 5.37 4.85 7.07
CA SER A 59 4.87 5.94 7.89
C SER A 59 5.91 7.06 7.89
N GLY A 60 5.52 8.24 7.43
CA GLY A 60 6.36 9.43 7.50
C GLY A 60 6.51 9.94 8.93
N ARG A 61 7.31 11.00 9.09
CA ARG A 61 7.41 11.71 10.37
C ARG A 61 6.04 12.31 10.74
N PRO A 62 5.56 12.17 11.99
CA PRO A 62 4.31 12.78 12.40
C PRO A 62 4.39 14.32 12.33
N PRO A 63 3.23 14.99 12.20
CA PRO A 63 3.13 16.44 12.35
C PRO A 63 3.72 16.95 13.68
N VAL A 64 4.32 18.14 13.66
CA VAL A 64 4.93 18.76 14.85
C VAL A 64 3.89 19.43 15.76
N MET A 65 2.83 20.00 15.20
CA MET A 65 1.77 20.65 15.96
C MET A 65 0.66 19.66 16.31
N LEU A 66 0.07 19.83 17.50
CA LEU A 66 -1.13 19.10 17.91
C LEU A 66 -2.35 19.59 17.12
N ALA A 67 -3.40 18.76 17.05
CA ALA A 67 -4.62 19.08 16.33
C ALA A 67 -5.32 20.32 16.91
N GLU A 68 -5.41 20.43 18.23
CA GLU A 68 -6.04 21.55 18.94
C GLU A 68 -5.35 22.89 18.60
N ASP A 69 -4.02 22.90 18.57
CA ASP A 69 -3.25 24.08 18.19
C ASP A 69 -3.42 24.46 16.73
N VAL A 70 -3.62 23.46 15.88
CA VAL A 70 -3.94 23.72 14.47
C VAL A 70 -5.30 24.41 14.37
N ASP A 71 -6.29 24.02 15.16
CA ASP A 71 -7.61 24.65 15.16
C ASP A 71 -7.56 26.10 15.67
N LEU A 72 -6.84 26.36 16.76
CA LEU A 72 -6.58 27.73 17.25
C LEU A 72 -5.89 28.59 16.19
N MET A 73 -4.91 28.02 15.47
CA MET A 73 -4.23 28.70 14.37
C MET A 73 -5.20 29.06 13.24
N ILE A 74 -6.09 28.13 12.87
CA ILE A 74 -7.09 28.36 11.81
C ILE A 74 -8.09 29.43 12.24
N GLU A 75 -8.56 29.37 13.48
CA GLU A 75 -9.47 30.37 14.05
C GLU A 75 -8.85 31.77 14.02
N TYR A 76 -7.60 31.91 14.46
CA TYR A 76 -6.86 33.18 14.44
C TYR A 76 -6.73 33.75 13.01
N ILE A 77 -6.41 32.90 12.03
CA ILE A 77 -6.26 33.31 10.63
C ILE A 77 -7.61 33.73 10.04
N LYS A 78 -8.70 33.02 10.36
CA LYS A 78 -10.04 33.37 9.85
C LYS A 78 -10.60 34.63 10.53
N GLY A 79 -10.46 34.72 11.85
CA GLY A 79 -11.14 35.72 12.69
C GLY A 79 -10.57 37.14 12.59
N SER A 80 -9.28 37.31 12.28
CA SER A 80 -8.63 38.63 12.31
C SER A 80 -8.00 39.04 10.99
N LYS A 81 -8.11 40.33 10.63
CA LYS A 81 -7.34 40.93 9.53
C LYS A 81 -5.83 40.81 9.78
N LYS A 82 -5.41 40.90 11.06
CA LYS A 82 -4.02 40.69 11.47
C LYS A 82 -3.58 39.26 11.17
N GLY A 83 -4.37 38.26 11.57
CA GLY A 83 -4.07 36.85 11.31
C GLY A 83 -4.04 36.48 9.82
N ARG A 84 -4.93 37.08 9.02
CA ARG A 84 -4.96 36.91 7.55
C ARG A 84 -3.70 37.36 6.83
N GLN A 85 -2.97 38.32 7.38
CA GLN A 85 -1.74 38.89 6.81
C GLN A 85 -0.49 38.52 7.62
N ALA A 86 -0.65 37.80 8.74
CA ALA A 86 0.45 37.48 9.63
C ALA A 86 1.44 36.54 8.96
N THR A 87 2.73 36.84 9.10
CA THR A 87 3.79 35.92 8.66
C THR A 87 3.85 34.71 9.59
N SER A 88 4.38 33.58 9.12
CA SER A 88 4.51 32.37 9.96
C SER A 88 5.34 32.58 11.23
N ALA A 89 6.23 33.58 11.23
CA ALA A 89 6.99 33.97 12.43
C ALA A 89 6.12 34.80 13.39
N ALA A 90 5.32 35.72 12.87
CA ALA A 90 4.38 36.51 13.68
C ALA A 90 3.31 35.61 14.33
N ILE A 91 2.77 34.62 13.61
CA ILE A 91 1.80 33.67 14.18
C ILE A 91 2.44 32.84 15.31
N SER A 92 3.69 32.41 15.12
CA SER A 92 4.46 31.70 16.16
C SER A 92 4.56 32.54 17.44
N GLU A 93 4.86 33.82 17.32
CA GLU A 93 5.03 34.71 18.47
C GLU A 93 3.69 35.13 19.08
N ASP A 94 2.78 35.66 18.27
CA ASP A 94 1.52 36.27 18.72
C ASP A 94 0.55 35.25 19.32
N LEU A 95 0.42 34.07 18.70
CA LEU A 95 -0.57 33.06 19.10
C LEU A 95 0.03 32.00 20.03
N PHE A 96 1.26 31.56 19.75
CA PHE A 96 1.87 30.44 20.44
C PHE A 96 3.06 30.81 21.33
N LYS A 97 3.38 32.11 21.47
CA LYS A 97 4.48 32.61 22.33
C LYS A 97 5.81 31.89 22.07
N GLY A 98 6.10 31.58 20.80
CA GLY A 98 7.33 30.91 20.40
C GLY A 98 7.35 29.38 20.61
N ARG A 99 6.28 28.75 21.09
CA ARG A 99 6.22 27.30 21.32
C ARG A 99 6.45 26.47 20.06
N TYR A 100 6.04 26.99 18.91
CA TYR A 100 6.24 26.36 17.60
C TYR A 100 7.11 27.23 16.71
N GLY A 101 8.24 26.70 16.24
CA GLY A 101 9.09 27.44 15.31
C GLY A 101 8.37 27.82 14.01
N LYS A 102 8.82 28.91 13.37
CA LYS A 102 8.32 29.43 12.09
C LYS A 102 8.06 28.34 11.03
N TYR A 103 8.92 27.32 10.95
CA TYR A 103 8.79 26.23 9.98
C TYR A 103 7.69 25.23 10.32
N ALA A 104 7.40 25.00 11.61
CA ALA A 104 6.28 24.18 12.04
C ALA A 104 4.97 24.80 11.58
N ILE A 105 4.74 26.08 11.92
CA ILE A 105 3.60 26.89 11.47
C ILE A 105 3.49 26.91 9.94
N ARG A 106 4.60 27.17 9.24
CA ARG A 106 4.59 27.20 7.77
C ARG A 106 4.19 25.84 7.18
N SER A 107 4.74 24.74 7.71
CA SER A 107 4.49 23.40 7.17
C SER A 107 3.04 22.96 7.40
N THR A 108 2.45 23.32 8.54
CA THR A 108 1.05 23.03 8.85
C THR A 108 0.11 23.85 7.97
N LEU A 109 0.37 25.15 7.80
CA LEU A 109 -0.40 25.99 6.88
C LEU A 109 -0.37 25.46 5.44
N ARG A 110 0.80 25.03 4.95
CA ARG A 110 0.93 24.41 3.62
C ARG A 110 0.14 23.12 3.49
N ARG A 111 0.14 22.27 4.52
CA ARG A 111 -0.65 21.03 4.53
C ARG A 111 -2.15 21.29 4.50
N LEU A 112 -2.59 22.40 5.11
CA LEU A 112 -3.98 22.85 5.15
C LEU A 112 -4.40 23.67 3.91
N GLY A 113 -3.47 23.96 3.00
CA GLY A 113 -3.75 24.72 1.77
C GLY A 113 -3.69 26.25 1.91
N TYR A 114 -3.24 26.78 3.05
CA TYR A 114 -3.01 28.23 3.22
C TYR A 114 -1.68 28.63 2.59
N THR A 115 -1.71 29.54 1.61
CA THR A 115 -0.50 30.05 0.94
C THR A 115 -0.13 31.43 1.45
N SER A 116 1.17 31.72 1.52
CA SER A 116 1.75 32.90 2.18
C SER A 116 1.35 34.27 1.59
N LYS A 117 0.49 34.32 0.56
CA LYS A 117 0.05 35.56 -0.11
C LYS A 117 -1.47 35.70 -0.22
N SER A 118 -2.24 34.71 0.23
CA SER A 118 -3.68 34.81 0.33
C SER A 118 -4.15 33.88 1.44
N SER A 119 -4.71 34.42 2.50
CA SER A 119 -5.45 33.67 3.53
C SER A 119 -6.77 33.07 3.02
N LEU A 120 -6.95 33.02 1.69
CA LEU A 120 -8.01 32.27 1.03
C LEU A 120 -7.47 30.90 0.64
N PRO A 121 -8.18 29.80 0.96
CA PRO A 121 -7.85 28.50 0.41
C PRO A 121 -7.95 28.62 -1.11
N GLN A 122 -6.84 28.41 -1.82
CA GLN A 122 -6.87 28.23 -3.26
C GLN A 122 -7.73 26.99 -3.51
N LYS A 123 -8.93 27.17 -4.09
CA LYS A 123 -9.75 26.06 -4.58
C LYS A 123 -8.82 25.15 -5.37
N ALA A 124 -8.76 23.87 -5.01
CA ALA A 124 -8.11 22.86 -5.81
C ALA A 124 -8.76 22.88 -7.21
N SER A 125 -8.12 23.55 -8.17
CA SER A 125 -8.49 23.44 -9.58
C SER A 125 -8.06 22.04 -10.01
N ALA A 126 -9.06 21.18 -10.17
CA ALA A 126 -8.93 19.87 -10.74
C ALA A 126 -8.28 19.96 -12.13
N THR A 127 -7.02 19.56 -12.24
CA THR A 127 -6.47 19.03 -13.50
C THR A 127 -6.85 17.56 -13.60
N ALA A 128 -8.15 17.32 -13.82
CA ALA A 128 -8.62 16.10 -14.42
C ALA A 128 -8.50 16.30 -15.94
N THR A 129 -7.45 15.77 -16.54
CA THR A 129 -7.36 15.64 -18.00
C THR A 129 -8.41 14.63 -18.44
N GLN A 130 -9.62 15.11 -18.71
CA GLN A 130 -10.59 14.43 -19.55
C GLN A 130 -10.07 14.51 -20.99
N SER A 131 -9.43 13.45 -21.46
CA SER A 131 -9.14 13.27 -22.88
C SER A 131 -10.35 12.58 -23.52
N SER A 132 -11.38 13.36 -23.82
CA SER A 132 -12.45 13.00 -24.75
C SER A 132 -12.07 13.50 -26.14
N ASN A 133 -11.85 12.59 -27.08
CA ASN A 133 -12.04 12.86 -28.49
C ASN A 133 -12.58 11.59 -29.16
N SER A 134 -13.90 11.57 -29.30
CA SER A 134 -14.61 10.77 -30.30
C SER A 134 -14.87 11.67 -31.51
N THR A 135 -14.61 11.19 -32.73
CA THR A 135 -15.14 11.58 -34.07
C THR A 135 -14.16 10.98 -35.09
N GLU A 136 -14.45 10.19 -36.12
CA GLU A 136 -15.61 9.53 -36.77
C GLU A 136 -14.99 8.50 -37.80
N PRO A 137 -15.77 7.64 -38.48
CA PRO A 137 -15.31 6.42 -39.16
C PRO A 137 -15.04 6.59 -40.67
N VAL A 138 -14.09 5.82 -41.22
CA VAL A 138 -13.95 5.65 -42.69
C VAL A 138 -13.63 4.20 -43.08
N SER A 139 -14.50 3.70 -43.96
CA SER A 139 -14.57 2.48 -44.77
C SER A 139 -13.31 1.72 -45.22
N LEU A 140 -13.45 0.38 -45.15
CA LEU A 140 -13.27 -0.63 -46.21
C LEU A 140 -12.17 -0.45 -47.27
N GLN A 141 -11.21 -1.39 -47.30
CA GLN A 141 -10.92 -2.13 -48.54
C GLN A 141 -10.39 -3.54 -48.27
N GLN A 142 -11.08 -4.51 -48.87
CA GLN A 142 -10.75 -5.92 -48.94
C GLN A 142 -9.53 -6.16 -49.85
N LYS A 143 -8.68 -7.13 -49.51
CA LYS A 143 -8.06 -7.98 -50.53
C LYS A 143 -7.85 -9.39 -49.99
N ALA A 144 -8.56 -10.32 -50.61
CA ALA A 144 -8.45 -11.75 -50.44
C ALA A 144 -7.06 -12.28 -50.81
N SER A 145 -6.63 -13.36 -50.15
CA SER A 145 -6.11 -14.59 -50.79
C SER A 145 -5.76 -15.62 -49.69
N ALA A 146 -6.54 -16.70 -49.63
CA ALA A 146 -6.17 -18.00 -49.06
C ALA A 146 -5.28 -18.76 -50.10
N PRO A 147 -4.77 -20.02 -49.92
CA PRO A 147 -5.30 -21.08 -49.04
C PRO A 147 -4.29 -22.02 -48.33
N ALA A 148 -4.85 -22.76 -47.35
CA ALA A 148 -4.63 -24.16 -46.92
C ALA A 148 -3.18 -24.69 -46.75
N THR A 149 -2.84 -25.45 -45.69
CA THR A 149 -3.26 -26.85 -45.51
C THR A 149 -2.78 -27.41 -44.14
N GLN A 150 -3.74 -27.97 -43.38
CA GLN A 150 -3.74 -29.16 -42.49
C GLN A 150 -2.96 -29.28 -41.16
N SER A 151 -3.69 -29.95 -40.25
CA SER A 151 -3.27 -31.00 -39.31
C SER A 151 -3.03 -30.52 -37.87
N SER A 152 -3.60 -31.09 -36.81
CA SER A 152 -4.53 -32.21 -36.62
C SER A 152 -4.92 -32.21 -35.13
N ASN A 153 -6.12 -32.72 -34.85
CA ASN A 153 -6.75 -32.88 -33.53
C ASN A 153 -5.89 -33.60 -32.48
N SER A 154 -6.12 -33.27 -31.20
CA SER A 154 -6.26 -34.30 -30.16
C SER A 154 -7.09 -33.79 -28.98
N LEU A 155 -8.27 -34.40 -28.86
CA LEU A 155 -9.20 -34.31 -27.74
C LEU A 155 -8.63 -35.12 -26.58
N GLY A 156 -8.47 -34.50 -25.42
CA GLY A 156 -8.06 -35.15 -24.17
C GLY A 156 -9.00 -34.77 -23.04
N SER A 157 -10.24 -35.25 -23.10
CA SER A 157 -11.20 -35.23 -21.99
C SER A 157 -10.74 -36.22 -20.92
N VAL A 158 -10.22 -35.73 -19.78
CA VAL A 158 -9.97 -36.58 -18.61
C VAL A 158 -11.03 -36.30 -17.54
N SER A 159 -11.92 -37.29 -17.49
CA SER A 159 -12.90 -37.67 -16.46
C SER A 159 -12.76 -37.00 -15.08
N LEU A 160 -13.82 -36.30 -14.68
CA LEU A 160 -14.20 -36.22 -13.27
C LEU A 160 -14.58 -37.62 -12.80
N GLN A 161 -13.98 -38.08 -11.71
CA GLN A 161 -14.51 -39.20 -10.96
C GLN A 161 -14.49 -38.87 -9.47
N GLN A 162 -15.70 -38.83 -8.93
CA GLN A 162 -16.02 -38.69 -7.52
C GLN A 162 -15.54 -39.94 -6.78
N LYS A 163 -14.89 -39.76 -5.62
CA LYS A 163 -15.01 -40.74 -4.54
C LYS A 163 -14.94 -40.06 -3.18
N ALA A 164 -16.02 -40.28 -2.44
CA ALA A 164 -16.23 -39.92 -1.05
C ALA A 164 -15.14 -40.45 -0.13
N SER A 165 -14.92 -39.77 1.00
CA SER A 165 -14.97 -40.34 2.35
C SER A 165 -14.58 -39.26 3.38
N ALA A 166 -15.57 -38.79 4.14
CA ALA A 166 -15.33 -38.14 5.42
C ALA A 166 -15.07 -39.22 6.49
N PRO A 167 -14.10 -39.06 7.40
CA PRO A 167 -14.13 -39.75 8.67
C PRO A 167 -14.73 -38.85 9.76
N THR A 168 -15.87 -39.32 10.25
CA THR A 168 -16.55 -38.94 11.48
C THR A 168 -15.64 -39.05 12.71
N THR A 169 -15.79 -38.04 13.57
CA THR A 169 -15.64 -38.01 15.04
C THR A 169 -15.21 -39.29 15.76
N GLN A 170 -14.08 -39.21 16.47
CA GLN A 170 -13.86 -39.92 17.73
C GLN A 170 -13.25 -38.96 18.74
N SER A 171 -14.11 -38.21 19.42
CA SER A 171 -13.83 -37.62 20.73
C SER A 171 -13.97 -38.73 21.76
N SER A 172 -12.84 -39.29 22.19
CA SER A 172 -12.78 -40.12 23.39
C SER A 172 -12.53 -39.21 24.59
N ASP A 173 -13.63 -38.83 25.25
CA ASP A 173 -13.63 -38.57 26.69
C ASP A 173 -13.24 -39.87 27.43
N PRO A 174 -12.35 -39.78 28.42
CA PRO A 174 -12.50 -40.57 29.63
C PRO A 174 -12.86 -39.65 30.78
N SER A 175 -14.08 -39.85 31.26
CA SER A 175 -14.55 -39.49 32.58
C SER A 175 -13.58 -39.86 33.70
N GLU A 176 -13.68 -39.09 34.78
CA GLU A 176 -13.48 -39.49 36.17
C GLU A 176 -12.10 -40.00 36.61
N SER A 177 -11.42 -39.16 37.39
CA SER A 177 -10.92 -39.59 38.70
C SER A 177 -10.94 -38.42 39.67
N VAL A 178 -12.07 -38.31 40.35
CA VAL A 178 -12.19 -37.71 41.67
C VAL A 178 -11.35 -38.55 42.63
N GLN A 179 -10.37 -37.95 43.29
CA GLN A 179 -9.87 -38.48 44.56
C GLN A 179 -9.37 -37.34 45.45
N GLN A 180 -10.29 -36.94 46.33
CA GLN A 180 -10.00 -36.40 47.65
C GLN A 180 -9.21 -37.45 48.46
N ARG A 181 -8.11 -37.04 49.09
CA ARG A 181 -7.57 -37.56 50.35
C ARG A 181 -6.89 -36.36 51.03
N HIS A 182 -7.52 -35.80 52.06
CA HIS A 182 -7.39 -36.16 53.48
C HIS A 182 -6.01 -35.84 54.06
N GLU A 183 -6.06 -34.88 54.99
CA GLU A 183 -5.11 -34.48 56.04
C GLU A 183 -3.89 -33.63 55.64
#